data_AF-A0A7K4HDP0-F1
#
_entry.id   AF-A0A7K4HDP0-F1
#
_cell.length_a   1.000
_cell.length_b   1.000
_cell.length_c   1.000
_cell.angle_alpha   90.00
_cell.angle_beta   90.00
_cell.angle_gamma   90.00
#
_symmetry.space_group_name_H-M   'P 1'
#
loop_
_entity.id
_entity.type
_entity.pdbx_description
1 polymer ?
#
loop_
_entity_poly.entity_id
_entity_poly.type
_entity_poly.pdbx_seq_one_letter_code
_entity_poly.pdbx_strand_id
1 'polypeptide(L)'
;MSINWERAELAPDKAQKIEGRVLLDLRAKINELERELLKLKEDFKKTREELKETQNKLTGREKSLVKISEKFSSAKKNLDNVSENKLNTDIELTRIKPKLEELESNLKEANSTITKLESELKFTSEKNSEMEQSIKFKDKQIENNKEDLVNRKKEIDKLNENIKMNQMETEEFIKKINSLESKLNEAESSPKILESIRDLMVHKGFITDREIEKILSEFE
;
A
#
# COMPACT_ATOMS: atom_id res chain seq x y z
N MET A 1 124.26 -21.31 36.93
CA MET A 1 125.41 -20.81 36.14
C MET A 1 124.86 -19.79 35.15
N SER A 2 125.34 -18.55 35.20
CA SER A 2 124.86 -17.48 34.30
C SER A 2 125.76 -17.43 33.07
N ILE A 3 125.19 -17.65 31.88
CA ILE A 3 125.89 -17.54 30.61
C ILE A 3 126.07 -16.06 30.31
N ASN A 4 127.30 -15.63 30.01
CA ASN A 4 127.62 -14.23 29.73
C ASN A 4 127.46 -13.96 28.22
N TRP A 5 126.29 -13.45 27.86
CA TRP A 5 125.81 -13.34 26.47
C TRP A 5 126.55 -12.30 25.62
N GLU A 6 127.04 -11.22 26.21
CA GLU A 6 127.84 -10.19 25.50
C GLU A 6 129.12 -10.81 24.89
N ARG A 7 129.69 -11.81 25.56
CA ARG A 7 130.93 -12.47 25.11
C ARG A 7 130.70 -13.46 23.96
N ALA A 8 129.52 -14.05 23.87
CA ALA A 8 129.14 -14.96 22.78
C ALA A 8 128.84 -14.19 21.46
N GLU A 9 128.45 -12.92 21.57
CA GLU A 9 128.13 -12.06 20.42
C GLU A 9 129.39 -11.44 19.78
N LEU A 10 130.44 -11.20 20.58
CA LEU A 10 131.70 -10.57 20.13
C LEU A 10 132.71 -11.55 19.49
N ALA A 11 132.66 -12.85 19.79
CA ALA A 11 133.62 -13.83 19.29
C ALA A 11 133.03 -15.26 19.23
N PRO A 12 132.35 -15.63 18.12
CA PRO A 12 131.60 -16.89 18.01
C PRO A 12 132.46 -18.17 17.94
N ASP A 13 133.75 -18.05 17.62
CA ASP A 13 134.62 -19.19 17.27
C ASP A 13 135.59 -19.65 18.37
N LYS A 14 135.50 -19.13 19.61
CA LYS A 14 136.36 -19.60 20.72
C LYS A 14 135.73 -20.79 21.45
N ALA A 15 136.51 -21.88 21.58
CA ALA A 15 136.12 -23.15 22.19
C ALA A 15 135.55 -22.98 23.61
N GLN A 16 134.22 -22.98 23.69
CA GLN A 16 133.46 -23.38 24.85
C GLN A 16 132.96 -24.80 24.60
N LYS A 17 132.76 -25.60 25.66
CA LYS A 17 132.45 -27.05 25.57
C LYS A 17 131.07 -27.37 24.96
N ILE A 18 130.40 -26.37 24.39
CA ILE A 18 129.28 -26.41 23.46
C ILE A 18 129.54 -25.22 22.52
N GLU A 19 129.55 -25.45 21.21
CA GLU A 19 129.87 -24.45 20.18
C GLU A 19 128.98 -23.20 20.35
N GLY A 20 129.57 -22.02 20.59
CA GLY A 20 128.82 -20.77 20.89
C GLY A 20 127.78 -20.40 19.83
N ARG A 21 127.97 -20.86 18.59
CA ARG A 21 127.01 -20.77 17.48
C ARG A 21 125.68 -21.47 17.78
N VAL A 22 125.70 -22.67 18.37
CA VAL A 22 124.49 -23.43 18.72
C VAL A 22 123.66 -22.70 19.78
N LEU A 23 124.32 -22.04 20.74
CA LEU A 23 123.63 -21.23 21.76
C LEU A 23 123.00 -19.96 21.16
N LEU A 24 123.65 -19.36 20.17
CA LEU A 24 123.12 -18.18 19.47
C LEU A 24 121.90 -18.54 18.61
N ASP A 25 121.95 -19.67 17.91
CA ASP A 25 120.83 -20.22 17.12
C ASP A 25 119.64 -20.59 18.02
N LEU A 26 119.90 -21.20 19.18
CA LEU A 26 118.86 -21.50 20.17
C LEU A 26 118.23 -20.22 20.74
N ARG A 27 119.01 -19.18 21.02
CA ARG A 27 118.49 -17.88 21.47
C ARG A 27 117.64 -17.21 20.39
N ALA A 28 118.07 -17.26 19.13
CA ALA A 28 117.28 -16.77 18.00
C ALA A 28 115.95 -17.52 17.88
N LYS A 29 115.96 -18.84 18.04
CA LYS A 29 114.73 -19.66 18.03
C LYS A 29 113.83 -19.38 19.22
N ILE A 30 114.38 -19.18 20.42
CA ILE A 30 113.62 -18.79 21.61
C ILE A 30 112.95 -17.43 21.38
N ASN A 31 113.70 -16.43 20.88
CA ASN A 31 113.14 -15.11 20.58
C ASN A 31 112.04 -15.16 19.50
N GLU A 32 112.20 -16.01 18.48
CA GLU A 32 111.18 -16.24 17.45
C GLU A 32 109.92 -16.87 18.06
N LEU A 33 110.07 -17.93 18.85
CA LEU A 33 108.97 -18.59 19.55
C LEU A 33 108.26 -17.65 20.53
N GLU A 34 108.98 -16.78 21.23
CA GLU A 34 108.39 -15.76 22.11
C GLU A 34 107.56 -14.75 21.32
N ARG A 35 108.04 -14.31 20.15
CA ARG A 35 107.27 -13.43 19.25
C ARG A 35 106.03 -14.12 18.70
N GLU A 36 106.14 -15.38 18.30
CA GLU A 36 104.99 -16.19 17.84
C GLU A 36 103.97 -16.38 18.96
N LEU A 37 104.42 -16.66 20.19
CA LEU A 37 103.55 -16.82 21.35
C LEU A 37 102.83 -15.52 21.72
N LEU A 38 103.51 -14.36 21.60
CA LEU A 38 102.87 -13.06 21.79
C LEU A 38 101.79 -12.79 20.72
N LYS A 39 102.09 -13.05 19.44
CA LYS A 39 101.11 -12.93 18.35
C LYS A 39 99.90 -13.83 18.58
N LEU A 40 100.14 -15.11 18.90
CA LEU A 40 99.08 -16.08 19.17
C LEU A 40 98.18 -15.66 20.35
N LYS A 41 98.76 -15.08 21.41
CA LYS A 41 97.98 -14.53 22.53
C LYS A 41 97.11 -13.35 22.12
N GLU A 42 97.63 -12.46 21.27
CA GLU A 42 96.87 -11.32 20.76
C GLU A 42 95.73 -11.77 19.86
N ASP A 43 95.98 -12.71 18.94
CA ASP A 43 94.96 -13.28 18.07
C ASP A 43 93.90 -14.04 18.87
N PHE A 44 94.31 -14.82 19.87
CA PHE A 44 93.36 -15.50 20.77
C PHE A 44 92.45 -14.51 21.51
N LYS A 45 93.00 -13.36 21.92
CA LYS A 45 92.20 -12.30 22.56
C LYS A 45 91.17 -11.71 21.58
N LYS A 46 91.58 -11.42 20.33
CA LYS A 46 90.67 -10.92 19.28
C LYS A 46 89.56 -11.91 18.97
N THR A 47 89.88 -13.19 18.75
CA THR A 47 88.88 -14.24 18.51
C THR A 47 87.91 -14.39 19.69
N ARG A 48 88.40 -14.27 20.93
CA ARG A 48 87.55 -14.33 22.13
C ARG A 48 86.58 -13.15 22.19
N GLU A 49 87.02 -11.96 21.80
CA GLU A 49 86.16 -10.77 21.74
C GLU A 49 85.10 -10.89 20.64
N GLU A 50 85.48 -11.35 19.44
CA GLU A 50 84.57 -11.63 18.33
C GLU A 50 83.53 -12.73 18.69
N LEU A 51 83.95 -13.78 19.39
CA LEU A 51 83.05 -14.84 19.86
C LEU A 51 82.00 -14.28 20.84
N LYS A 52 82.40 -13.39 21.73
CA LYS A 52 81.47 -12.73 22.67
C LYS A 52 80.49 -11.82 21.93
N GLU A 53 80.96 -11.08 20.94
CA GLU A 53 80.09 -10.21 20.12
C GLU A 53 79.07 -11.02 19.30
N THR A 54 79.51 -12.12 18.68
CA THR A 54 78.63 -13.02 17.91
C THR A 54 77.60 -13.70 18.80
N GLN A 55 77.97 -14.13 20.01
CA GLN A 55 77.04 -14.68 21.00
C GLN A 55 75.97 -13.65 21.40
N ASN A 56 76.35 -12.39 21.64
CA ASN A 56 75.40 -11.32 21.94
C ASN A 56 74.44 -11.05 20.76
N LYS A 57 74.95 -11.02 19.52
CA LYS A 57 74.11 -10.87 18.32
C LYS A 57 73.15 -12.05 18.14
N LEU A 58 73.60 -13.27 18.41
CA LEU A 58 72.78 -14.48 18.31
C LEU A 58 71.59 -14.42 19.28
N THR A 59 71.85 -14.12 20.56
CA THR A 59 70.78 -14.00 21.56
C THR A 59 69.78 -12.89 21.23
N GLY A 60 70.25 -11.77 20.65
CA GLY A 60 69.37 -10.70 20.15
C GLY A 60 68.46 -11.16 19.01
N ARG A 61 69.01 -11.95 18.07
CA ARG A 61 68.24 -12.53 16.95
C ARG A 61 67.23 -13.55 17.44
N GLU A 62 67.61 -14.43 18.37
CA GLU A 62 66.69 -15.41 18.98
C GLU A 62 65.49 -14.73 19.64
N LYS A 63 65.71 -13.70 20.46
CA LYS A 63 64.63 -12.91 21.06
C LYS A 63 63.71 -12.27 20.02
N SER A 64 64.27 -11.80 18.91
CA SER A 64 63.51 -11.19 17.82
C SER A 64 62.67 -12.22 17.07
N LEU A 65 63.23 -13.42 16.87
CA LEU A 65 62.55 -14.54 16.23
C LEU A 65 61.35 -15.02 17.05
N VAL A 66 61.48 -15.12 18.37
CA VAL A 66 60.34 -15.46 19.26
C VAL A 66 59.22 -14.42 19.12
N LYS A 67 59.54 -13.13 19.18
CA LYS A 67 58.54 -12.06 19.02
C LYS A 67 57.83 -12.10 17.66
N ILE A 68 58.57 -12.42 16.59
CA ILE A 68 57.99 -12.56 15.25
C ILE A 68 57.07 -13.78 15.19
N SER A 69 57.47 -14.90 15.80
CA SER A 69 56.65 -16.12 15.87
C SER A 69 55.33 -15.89 16.62
N GLU A 70 55.36 -15.21 17.76
CA GLU A 70 54.16 -14.83 18.51
C GLU A 70 53.23 -13.94 17.69
N LYS A 71 53.78 -12.90 17.04
CA LYS A 71 53.02 -12.02 16.16
C LYS A 71 52.39 -12.80 15.00
N PHE A 72 53.13 -13.69 14.38
CA PHE A 72 52.63 -14.53 13.29
C PHE A 72 51.47 -15.43 13.75
N SER A 73 51.57 -16.05 14.93
CA SER A 73 50.49 -16.85 15.51
C SER A 73 49.22 -16.00 15.76
N SER A 74 49.38 -14.79 16.31
CA SER A 74 48.26 -13.89 16.54
C SER A 74 47.61 -13.41 15.23
N ALA A 75 48.42 -13.07 14.23
CA ALA A 75 47.93 -12.65 12.92
C ALA A 75 47.16 -13.78 12.22
N LYS A 76 47.63 -15.02 12.34
CA LYS A 76 46.94 -16.20 11.81
C LYS A 76 45.56 -16.40 12.45
N LYS A 77 45.47 -16.35 13.78
CA LYS A 77 44.17 -16.44 14.48
C LYS A 77 43.20 -15.34 14.05
N ASN A 78 43.69 -14.11 13.89
CA ASN A 78 42.85 -13.01 13.42
C ASN A 78 42.36 -13.24 11.98
N LEU A 79 43.21 -13.77 11.11
CA LEU A 79 42.82 -14.11 9.74
C LEU A 79 41.74 -15.18 9.71
N ASP A 80 41.87 -16.23 10.53
CA ASP A 80 40.88 -17.30 10.63
C ASP A 80 39.52 -16.74 11.09
N ASN A 81 39.50 -15.90 12.14
CA ASN A 81 38.28 -15.23 12.62
C ASN A 81 37.63 -14.32 11.56
N VAL A 82 38.44 -13.55 10.82
CA VAL A 82 37.93 -12.69 9.75
C VAL A 82 37.33 -13.53 8.61
N SER A 83 37.95 -14.65 8.28
CA SER A 83 37.44 -15.58 7.26
C SER A 83 36.09 -16.17 7.68
N GLU A 84 35.95 -16.57 8.95
CA GLU A 84 34.69 -17.11 9.48
C GLU A 84 33.59 -16.04 9.47
N ASN A 85 33.87 -14.83 9.95
CA ASN A 85 32.91 -13.74 9.94
C ASN A 85 32.47 -13.35 8.52
N LYS A 86 33.39 -13.39 7.56
CA LYS A 86 33.07 -13.16 6.15
C LYS A 86 32.08 -14.21 5.63
N LEU A 87 32.34 -15.48 5.89
CA LEU A 87 31.44 -16.57 5.48
C LEU A 87 30.04 -16.42 6.10
N ASN A 88 29.96 -16.08 7.38
CA ASN A 88 28.68 -15.83 8.05
C ASN A 88 27.92 -14.67 7.41
N THR A 89 28.62 -13.57 7.07
CA THR A 89 28.02 -12.42 6.38
C THR A 89 27.54 -12.80 4.99
N ASP A 90 28.30 -13.58 4.24
CA ASP A 90 27.91 -14.07 2.91
C ASP A 90 26.66 -14.98 2.98
N ILE A 91 26.54 -15.82 4.02
CA ILE A 91 25.35 -16.64 4.28
C ILE A 91 24.14 -15.77 4.60
N GLU A 92 24.28 -14.72 5.40
CA GLU A 92 23.18 -13.80 5.69
C GLU A 92 22.74 -13.03 4.44
N LEU A 93 23.70 -12.56 3.63
CA LEU A 93 23.43 -11.83 2.39
C LEU A 93 22.67 -12.71 1.40
N THR A 94 23.09 -13.97 1.22
CA THR A 94 22.39 -14.94 0.36
C THR A 94 20.98 -15.28 0.86
N ARG A 95 20.69 -15.16 2.16
CA ARG A 95 19.34 -15.32 2.73
C ARG A 95 18.47 -14.07 2.60
N ILE A 96 19.04 -12.88 2.71
CA ILE A 96 18.30 -11.62 2.67
C ILE A 96 17.92 -11.24 1.23
N LYS A 97 18.81 -11.49 0.27
CA LYS A 97 18.58 -11.16 -1.14
C LYS A 97 17.25 -11.68 -1.72
N PRO A 98 16.89 -12.99 -1.60
CA PRO A 98 15.62 -13.48 -2.14
C PRO A 98 14.41 -12.90 -1.40
N LYS A 99 14.51 -12.64 -0.09
CA LYS A 99 13.43 -11.99 0.68
C LYS A 99 13.18 -10.56 0.18
N LEU A 100 14.24 -9.85 -0.20
CA LEU A 100 14.10 -8.51 -0.80
C LEU A 100 13.40 -8.58 -2.15
N GLU A 101 13.79 -9.52 -3.01
CA GLU A 101 13.14 -9.75 -4.32
C GLU A 101 11.66 -10.13 -4.17
N GLU A 102 11.33 -10.97 -3.18
CA GLU A 102 9.94 -11.33 -2.85
C GLU A 102 9.13 -10.12 -2.37
N LEU A 103 9.69 -9.31 -1.47
CA LEU A 103 9.03 -8.07 -1.02
C LEU A 103 8.81 -7.08 -2.16
N GLU A 104 9.77 -6.93 -3.07
CA GLU A 104 9.60 -6.09 -4.26
C GLU A 104 8.50 -6.61 -5.19
N SER A 105 8.39 -7.93 -5.35
CA SER A 105 7.31 -8.56 -6.13
C SER A 105 5.94 -8.30 -5.50
N ASN A 106 5.81 -8.55 -4.20
CA ASN A 106 4.57 -8.33 -3.45
C ASN A 106 4.15 -6.85 -3.49
N LEU A 107 5.11 -5.93 -3.42
CA LEU A 107 4.85 -4.49 -3.52
C LEU A 107 4.35 -4.10 -4.91
N LYS A 108 4.89 -4.68 -5.99
CA LYS A 108 4.38 -4.47 -7.35
C LYS A 108 2.95 -5.00 -7.52
N GLU A 109 2.67 -6.19 -6.98
CA GLU A 109 1.33 -6.77 -7.03
C GLU A 109 0.32 -5.92 -6.26
N ALA A 110 0.65 -5.51 -5.03
CA ALA A 110 -0.19 -4.64 -4.20
C ALA A 110 -0.47 -3.29 -4.89
N ASN A 111 0.53 -2.68 -5.52
CA ASN A 111 0.31 -1.46 -6.29
C ASN A 111 -0.64 -1.68 -7.47
N SER A 112 -0.53 -2.82 -8.17
CA SER A 112 -1.43 -3.15 -9.28
C SER A 112 -2.88 -3.36 -8.83
N THR A 113 -3.10 -3.94 -7.64
CA THR A 113 -4.44 -4.14 -7.08
C THR A 113 -5.03 -2.82 -6.59
N ILE A 114 -4.23 -1.95 -5.97
CA ILE A 114 -4.64 -0.59 -5.59
C ILE A 114 -5.14 0.17 -6.80
N THR A 115 -4.36 0.23 -7.89
CA THR A 115 -4.77 0.95 -9.11
C THR A 115 -6.08 0.43 -9.70
N LYS A 116 -6.30 -0.91 -9.66
CA LYS A 116 -7.58 -1.51 -10.11
C LYS A 116 -8.74 -1.06 -9.22
N LEU A 117 -8.59 -1.16 -7.90
CA LEU A 117 -9.63 -0.76 -6.95
C LEU A 117 -9.96 0.73 -7.06
N GLU A 118 -8.97 1.59 -7.25
CA GLU A 118 -9.18 3.02 -7.49
C GLU A 118 -10.01 3.27 -8.75
N SER A 119 -9.76 2.52 -9.83
CA SER A 119 -10.53 2.63 -11.07
C SER A 119 -11.98 2.16 -10.91
N GLU A 120 -12.21 1.06 -10.20
CA GLU A 120 -13.54 0.52 -9.91
C GLU A 120 -14.34 1.46 -8.99
N LEU A 121 -13.67 2.07 -8.01
CA LEU A 121 -14.27 3.06 -7.12
C LEU A 121 -14.71 4.30 -7.90
N LYS A 122 -13.84 4.80 -8.78
CA LYS A 122 -14.17 5.96 -9.63
C LYS A 122 -15.37 5.67 -10.53
N PHE A 123 -15.38 4.53 -11.23
CA PHE A 123 -16.49 4.10 -12.06
C PHE A 123 -17.80 3.99 -11.26
N THR A 124 -17.75 3.36 -10.09
CA THR A 124 -18.92 3.23 -9.20
C THR A 124 -19.43 4.59 -8.73
N SER A 125 -18.52 5.51 -8.38
CA SER A 125 -18.86 6.87 -7.97
C SER A 125 -19.55 7.66 -9.08
N GLU A 126 -19.06 7.56 -10.32
CA GLU A 126 -19.66 8.20 -11.49
C GLU A 126 -21.07 7.66 -11.74
N LYS A 127 -21.24 6.33 -11.72
CA LYS A 127 -22.55 5.69 -11.88
C LYS A 127 -23.55 6.06 -10.78
N ASN A 128 -23.10 6.21 -9.54
CA ASN A 128 -23.95 6.69 -8.45
C ASN A 128 -24.41 8.13 -8.69
N SER A 129 -23.51 9.02 -9.12
CA SER A 129 -23.87 10.40 -9.47
C SER A 129 -24.90 10.46 -10.61
N GLU A 130 -24.75 9.63 -11.65
CA GLU A 130 -25.75 9.53 -12.72
C GLU A 130 -27.11 9.06 -12.21
N MET A 131 -27.12 8.05 -11.34
CA MET A 131 -28.34 7.53 -10.73
C MET A 131 -29.05 8.60 -9.89
N GLU A 132 -28.30 9.36 -9.08
CA GLU A 132 -28.84 10.47 -8.29
C GLU A 132 -29.48 11.56 -9.16
N GLN A 133 -28.86 11.90 -10.30
CA GLN A 133 -29.44 12.85 -11.24
C GLN A 133 -30.73 12.31 -11.87
N SER A 134 -30.76 11.04 -12.24
CA SER A 134 -31.95 10.37 -12.77
C SER A 134 -33.10 10.35 -11.76
N ILE A 135 -32.82 10.08 -10.49
CA ILE A 135 -33.80 10.14 -9.40
C ILE A 135 -34.37 11.55 -9.27
N LYS A 136 -33.51 12.58 -9.19
CA LYS A 136 -33.95 13.99 -9.12
C LYS A 136 -34.84 14.38 -10.29
N PHE A 137 -34.55 13.89 -11.49
CA PHE A 137 -35.38 14.14 -12.67
C PHE A 137 -36.75 13.45 -12.55
N LYS A 138 -36.78 12.19 -12.13
CA LYS A 138 -38.03 11.44 -11.91
C LYS A 138 -38.88 12.06 -10.80
N ASP A 139 -38.28 12.53 -9.71
CA ASP A 139 -38.99 13.20 -8.63
C ASP A 139 -39.71 14.47 -9.12
N LYS A 140 -39.04 15.28 -9.96
CA LYS A 140 -39.67 16.43 -10.60
C LYS A 140 -40.84 16.04 -11.50
N GLN A 141 -40.70 14.97 -12.28
CA GLN A 141 -41.82 14.50 -13.11
C GLN A 141 -43.00 14.01 -12.27
N ILE A 142 -42.73 13.31 -11.16
CA ILE A 142 -43.77 12.87 -10.23
C ILE A 142 -44.51 14.06 -9.64
N GLU A 143 -43.79 15.12 -9.26
CA GLU A 143 -44.41 16.32 -8.70
C GLU A 143 -45.29 17.03 -9.72
N ASN A 144 -44.81 17.21 -10.95
CA ASN A 144 -45.62 17.79 -12.04
C ASN A 144 -46.88 16.94 -12.31
N ASN A 145 -46.75 15.62 -12.38
CA ASN A 145 -47.90 14.73 -12.61
C ASN A 145 -48.91 14.77 -11.46
N LYS A 146 -48.45 14.95 -10.20
CA LYS A 146 -49.35 15.15 -9.06
C LYS A 146 -50.13 16.45 -9.18
N GLU A 147 -49.47 17.54 -9.57
CA GLU A 147 -50.12 18.83 -9.79
C GLU A 147 -51.20 18.72 -10.89
N ASP A 148 -50.87 18.07 -12.02
CA ASP A 148 -51.81 17.81 -13.10
C ASP A 148 -53.02 16.98 -12.64
N LEU A 149 -52.80 15.96 -11.81
CA LEU A 149 -53.89 15.15 -11.24
C LEU A 149 -54.80 15.98 -10.33
N VAL A 150 -54.24 16.86 -9.50
CA VAL A 150 -55.01 17.77 -8.64
C VAL A 150 -55.86 18.73 -9.49
N ASN A 151 -55.29 19.27 -10.56
CA ASN A 151 -56.01 20.18 -11.46
C ASN A 151 -57.15 19.46 -12.18
N ARG A 152 -56.90 18.27 -12.74
CA ARG A 152 -57.94 17.43 -13.36
C ARG A 152 -59.03 17.05 -12.36
N LYS A 153 -58.69 16.78 -11.11
CA LYS A 153 -59.67 16.47 -10.07
C LYS A 153 -60.61 17.67 -9.82
N LYS A 154 -60.07 18.89 -9.74
CA LYS A 154 -60.88 20.12 -9.64
C LYS A 154 -61.80 20.32 -10.85
N GLU A 155 -61.33 20.02 -12.05
CA GLU A 155 -62.16 20.10 -13.27
C GLU A 155 -63.30 19.09 -13.25
N ILE A 156 -63.03 17.84 -12.85
CA ILE A 156 -64.05 16.81 -12.70
C ILE A 156 -65.11 17.24 -11.67
N ASP A 157 -64.69 17.80 -10.53
CA ASP A 157 -65.62 18.25 -9.50
C ASP A 157 -66.53 19.38 -10.01
N LYS A 158 -65.99 20.35 -10.75
CA LYS A 158 -66.79 21.40 -11.42
C LYS A 158 -67.77 20.84 -12.45
N LEU A 159 -67.33 19.88 -13.27
CA LEU A 159 -68.21 19.24 -14.25
C LEU A 159 -69.35 18.48 -13.58
N ASN A 160 -69.08 17.80 -12.46
CA ASN A 160 -70.10 17.11 -11.68
C ASN A 160 -71.13 18.08 -11.08
N GLU A 161 -70.69 19.24 -10.58
CA GLU A 161 -71.59 20.30 -10.12
C GLU A 161 -72.51 20.80 -11.25
N ASN A 162 -71.94 21.07 -12.43
CA ASN A 162 -72.70 21.50 -13.60
C ASN A 162 -73.72 20.43 -14.05
N ILE A 163 -73.33 19.15 -14.06
CA ILE A 163 -74.24 18.04 -14.40
C ILE A 163 -75.41 18.01 -13.41
N LYS A 164 -75.15 18.17 -12.11
CA LYS A 164 -76.19 18.17 -11.07
C LYS A 164 -77.17 19.35 -11.24
N MET A 165 -76.66 20.53 -11.56
CA MET A 165 -77.50 21.71 -11.86
C MET A 165 -78.38 21.47 -13.08
N ASN A 166 -77.81 20.99 -14.18
CA ASN A 166 -78.56 20.68 -15.40
C ASN A 166 -79.61 19.59 -15.17
N GLN A 167 -79.32 18.59 -14.31
CA GLN A 167 -80.31 17.58 -13.91
C GLN A 167 -81.49 18.20 -13.16
N MET A 168 -81.23 19.09 -12.20
CA MET A 168 -82.28 19.79 -11.47
C MET A 168 -83.16 20.66 -12.40
N GLU A 169 -82.54 21.39 -13.33
CA GLU A 169 -83.27 22.17 -14.34
C GLU A 169 -84.13 21.26 -15.23
N THR A 170 -83.59 20.12 -15.65
CA THR A 170 -84.33 19.14 -16.47
C THR A 170 -85.54 18.58 -15.71
N GLU A 171 -85.39 18.24 -14.42
CA GLU A 171 -86.49 17.80 -13.57
C GLU A 171 -87.57 18.89 -13.41
N GLU A 172 -87.17 20.16 -13.31
CA GLU A 172 -88.10 21.29 -13.26
C GLU A 172 -88.87 21.45 -14.58
N PHE A 173 -88.18 21.35 -15.72
CA PHE A 173 -88.82 21.39 -17.03
C PHE A 173 -89.80 20.23 -17.22
N ILE A 174 -89.47 19.01 -16.78
CA ILE A 174 -90.38 17.86 -16.82
C ILE A 174 -91.65 18.14 -16.02
N LYS A 175 -91.53 18.64 -14.79
CA LYS A 175 -92.69 19.02 -13.96
C LYS A 175 -93.56 20.06 -14.66
N LYS A 176 -92.93 21.04 -15.31
CA LYS A 176 -93.64 22.09 -16.05
C LYS A 176 -94.37 21.53 -17.27
N ILE A 177 -93.73 20.64 -18.03
CA ILE A 177 -94.34 19.93 -19.16
C ILE A 177 -95.58 19.16 -18.69
N ASN A 178 -95.45 18.32 -17.65
CA ASN A 178 -96.58 17.56 -17.12
C ASN A 178 -97.75 18.47 -16.69
N SER A 179 -97.46 19.62 -16.07
CA SER A 179 -98.49 20.59 -15.68
C SER A 179 -99.20 21.23 -16.88
N LEU A 180 -98.46 21.47 -17.97
CA LEU A 180 -99.01 22.04 -19.20
C LEU A 180 -99.84 20.99 -19.95
N GLU A 181 -99.38 19.74 -19.99
CA GLU A 181 -100.13 18.61 -20.57
C GLU A 181 -101.46 18.39 -19.85
N SER A 182 -101.49 18.45 -18.51
CA SER A 182 -102.74 18.37 -17.73
C SER A 182 -103.72 19.49 -18.12
N LYS A 183 -103.24 20.74 -18.16
CA LYS A 183 -104.06 21.89 -18.56
C LYS A 183 -104.55 21.79 -20.01
N LEU A 184 -103.71 21.26 -20.90
CA LEU A 184 -104.06 21.05 -22.30
C LEU A 184 -105.16 20.01 -22.44
N ASN A 185 -105.07 18.89 -21.73
CA ASN A 185 -106.13 17.87 -21.71
C ASN A 185 -107.45 18.43 -21.18
N GLU A 186 -107.44 19.21 -20.08
CA GLU A 186 -108.63 19.88 -19.57
C GLU A 186 -109.27 20.82 -20.62
N ALA A 187 -108.44 21.59 -21.33
CA ALA A 187 -108.87 22.50 -22.38
C ALA A 187 -109.43 21.75 -23.62
N GLU A 188 -108.89 20.59 -23.98
CA GLU A 188 -109.38 19.75 -25.08
C GLU A 188 -110.65 18.97 -24.73
N SER A 189 -110.83 18.55 -23.47
CA SER A 189 -112.03 17.87 -22.99
C SER A 189 -113.22 18.84 -22.86
N SER A 190 -112.97 20.11 -22.52
CA SER A 190 -114.02 21.12 -22.29
C SER A 190 -115.00 21.28 -23.49
N PRO A 191 -114.57 21.44 -24.75
CA PRO A 191 -115.46 21.48 -25.91
C PRO A 191 -116.27 20.19 -26.11
N LYS A 192 -115.66 19.01 -25.91
CA LYS A 192 -116.30 17.70 -26.11
C LYS A 192 -117.39 17.43 -25.07
N ILE A 193 -117.12 17.82 -23.82
CA ILE A 193 -118.10 17.78 -22.72
C ILE A 193 -119.27 18.73 -23.05
N LEU A 194 -118.98 19.96 -23.49
CA LEU A 194 -120.02 20.92 -23.89
C LEU A 194 -120.87 20.43 -25.07
N GLU A 195 -120.27 19.76 -26.05
CA GLU A 195 -120.98 19.14 -27.17
C GLU A 195 -121.88 17.99 -26.70
N SER A 196 -121.37 17.10 -25.85
CA SER A 196 -122.15 15.99 -25.28
C SER A 196 -123.34 16.48 -24.41
N ILE A 197 -123.12 17.53 -23.62
CA ILE A 197 -124.18 18.22 -22.86
C ILE A 197 -125.21 18.84 -23.81
N ARG A 198 -124.74 19.50 -24.88
CA ARG A 198 -125.63 20.11 -25.88
C ARG A 198 -126.51 19.06 -26.55
N ASP A 199 -125.95 17.93 -26.98
CA ASP A 199 -126.70 16.86 -27.63
C ASP A 199 -127.79 16.28 -26.71
N LEU A 200 -127.46 16.02 -25.44
CA LEU A 200 -128.43 15.59 -24.44
C LEU A 200 -129.52 16.64 -24.17
N MET A 201 -129.17 17.92 -24.09
CA MET A 201 -130.14 19.02 -23.95
C MET A 201 -131.06 19.14 -25.17
N VAL A 202 -130.54 18.97 -26.39
CA VAL A 202 -131.34 18.99 -27.63
C VAL A 202 -132.38 17.87 -27.63
N HIS A 203 -132.06 16.71 -27.05
CA HIS A 203 -132.97 15.56 -27.00
C HIS A 203 -133.96 15.58 -25.81
N LYS A 204 -133.54 16.01 -24.61
CA LYS A 204 -134.35 15.92 -23.37
C LYS A 204 -134.88 17.25 -22.85
N GLY A 205 -134.29 18.38 -23.25
CA GLY A 205 -134.65 19.73 -22.76
C GLY A 205 -134.17 20.06 -21.33
N PHE A 206 -133.75 19.06 -20.56
CA PHE A 206 -133.12 19.20 -19.24
C PHE A 206 -132.10 18.07 -19.04
N ILE A 207 -131.15 18.27 -18.12
CA ILE A 207 -130.14 17.28 -17.75
C ILE A 207 -130.16 17.08 -16.24
N THR A 208 -130.04 15.83 -15.79
CA THR A 208 -129.98 15.49 -14.36
C THR A 208 -128.54 15.38 -13.85
N ASP A 209 -128.32 15.61 -12.56
CA ASP A 209 -126.99 15.56 -11.93
C ASP A 209 -126.27 14.22 -12.18
N ARG A 210 -127.03 13.11 -12.18
CA ARG A 210 -126.50 11.76 -12.42
C ARG A 210 -126.03 11.56 -13.87
N GLU A 211 -126.62 12.29 -14.82
CA GLU A 211 -126.20 12.27 -16.22
C GLU A 211 -124.97 13.17 -16.44
N ILE A 212 -124.85 14.28 -15.71
CA ILE A 212 -123.66 15.14 -15.71
C ILE A 212 -122.45 14.38 -15.17
N GLU A 213 -122.58 13.71 -14.03
CA GLU A 213 -121.50 12.89 -13.46
C GLU A 213 -121.03 11.81 -14.44
N LYS A 214 -121.97 11.21 -15.19
CA LYS A 214 -121.64 10.18 -16.16
C LYS A 214 -120.83 10.73 -17.34
N ILE A 215 -121.22 11.89 -17.88
CA ILE A 215 -120.46 12.56 -18.95
C ILE A 215 -119.08 12.97 -18.44
N LEU A 216 -119.00 13.57 -17.25
CA LEU A 216 -117.71 13.99 -16.68
C LEU A 216 -116.76 12.81 -16.48
N SER A 217 -117.26 11.65 -16.03
CA SER A 217 -116.45 10.44 -15.84
C SER A 217 -115.92 9.80 -17.13
N GLU A 218 -116.45 10.17 -18.31
CA GLU A 218 -115.98 9.67 -19.60
C GLU A 218 -114.77 10.47 -20.14
N PHE A 219 -114.44 11.62 -19.53
CA PHE A 219 -113.38 12.53 -19.98
C PHE A 219 -112.32 12.87 -18.90
N GLU A 220 -112.36 12.18 -17.75
CA GLU A 220 -111.27 12.10 -16.75
C GLU A 220 -110.20 11.07 -17.14
#